data_AF-A0A2V7WWJ3-F1
#
_entry.id   AF-A0A2V7WWJ3-F1
#
_cell.length_a   1.000
_cell.length_b   1.000
_cell.length_c   1.000
_cell.angle_alpha   90.00
_cell.angle_beta   90.00
_cell.angle_gamma   90.00
#
_symmetry.space_group_name_H-M   'P 1'
#
loop_
_entity.id
_entity.type
_entity.pdbx_description
1 polymer ?
#
loop_
_entity_poly.entity_id
_entity_poly.type
_entity_poly.pdbx_seq_one_letter_code
_entity_poly.pdbx_strand_id
1 'polypeptide(L)'
;MHRAFGLEIPQTLQDICDPRRLALIVYDMQVGIVKQIANGPQITANVAQVLEAARSAGIRVIFTRHMSLPKELMGVFQLRMA
;
A
#
# COMPACT_ATOMS: atom_id res chain seq x y z
N MET A 1 -12.51 7.30 20.73
CA MET A 1 -13.48 6.44 20.00
C MET A 1 -14.88 6.68 20.54
N HIS A 2 -15.86 6.95 19.67
CA HIS A 2 -17.26 7.14 20.03
C HIS A 2 -18.12 5.96 19.53
N ARG A 3 -19.21 5.65 20.23
CA ARG A 3 -20.16 4.61 19.81
C ARG A 3 -21.50 5.22 19.47
N ALA A 4 -21.95 5.04 18.23
CA ALA A 4 -23.26 5.47 17.76
C ALA A 4 -23.80 4.48 16.72
N PHE A 5 -25.10 4.22 16.71
CA PHE A 5 -25.77 3.32 15.74
C PHE A 5 -25.14 1.91 15.64
N GLY A 6 -24.57 1.38 16.74
CA GLY A 6 -23.88 0.09 16.74
C GLY A 6 -22.48 0.10 16.10
N LEU A 7 -21.97 1.28 15.72
CA LEU A 7 -20.67 1.47 15.11
C LEU A 7 -19.68 2.09 16.10
N GLU A 8 -18.40 1.73 15.96
CA GLU A 8 -17.29 2.41 16.62
C GLU A 8 -16.70 3.45 15.66
N ILE A 9 -16.87 4.72 15.99
CA ILE A 9 -16.46 5.87 15.19
C ILE A 9 -15.14 6.40 15.77
N PRO A 10 -14.01 6.32 15.03
CA PRO A 10 -12.75 6.96 15.42
C PRO A 10 -12.93 8.48 15.45
N GLN A 11 -12.40 9.14 16.47
CA GLN A 11 -12.44 10.60 16.60
C GLN A 11 -11.05 11.24 16.64
N THR A 12 -10.03 10.44 16.93
CA THR A 12 -8.64 10.89 17.01
C THR A 12 -7.75 10.09 16.06
N LEU A 13 -6.55 10.60 15.79
CA LEU A 13 -5.54 9.85 15.04
C LEU A 13 -5.18 8.54 15.76
N GLN A 14 -5.09 8.57 17.10
CA GLN A 14 -4.81 7.41 17.91
C GLN A 14 -5.90 6.33 17.77
N ASP A 15 -7.17 6.72 17.65
CA ASP A 15 -8.27 5.77 17.40
C ASP A 15 -8.11 5.05 16.05
N ILE A 16 -7.60 5.76 15.04
CA ILE A 16 -7.38 5.22 13.68
C ILE A 16 -6.12 4.36 13.62
N CYS A 17 -5.08 4.71 14.40
CA CYS A 17 -3.80 4.00 14.46
C CYS A 17 -3.83 2.70 15.30
N ASP A 18 -5.00 2.13 15.59
CA ASP A 18 -5.13 0.82 16.25
C ASP A 18 -4.61 -0.30 15.31
N PRO A 19 -3.54 -1.04 15.67
CA PRO A 19 -2.97 -2.10 14.82
C PRO A 19 -3.94 -3.23 14.48
N ARG A 20 -5.04 -3.38 15.23
CA ARG A 20 -6.09 -4.38 14.97
C ARG A 20 -7.02 -3.99 13.82
N ARG A 21 -7.03 -2.71 13.43
CA ARG A 21 -7.97 -2.11 12.46
C ARG A 21 -7.26 -1.41 11.30
N LEU A 22 -5.97 -1.12 11.46
CA LEU A 22 -5.12 -0.48 10.46
C LEU A 22 -4.22 -1.49 9.75
N ALA A 23 -4.01 -1.26 8.46
CA ALA A 23 -2.95 -1.90 7.69
C ALA A 23 -2.22 -0.87 6.84
N LEU A 24 -0.92 -1.09 6.64
CA LEU A 24 -0.11 -0.35 5.67
C LEU A 24 -0.07 -1.13 4.36
N ILE A 25 -0.39 -0.47 3.24
CA ILE A 25 -0.14 -1.00 1.89
C ILE A 25 1.12 -0.33 1.34
N VAL A 26 2.15 -1.12 1.08
CA VAL A 26 3.32 -0.69 0.29
C VAL A 26 3.01 -1.00 -1.18
N TYR A 27 2.56 0.04 -1.89
CA TYR A 27 1.95 -0.10 -3.20
C TYR A 27 3.00 -0.04 -4.32
N ASP A 28 3.18 -1.16 -5.03
CA ASP A 28 3.94 -1.29 -6.29
C ASP A 28 5.29 -0.55 -6.31
N MET A 29 6.02 -0.58 -5.19
CA MET A 29 7.37 0.00 -5.03
C MET A 29 8.44 -0.83 -5.77
N GLN A 30 8.13 -1.25 -6.98
CA GLN A 30 8.98 -2.01 -7.88
C GLN A 30 9.90 -1.06 -8.64
N VAL A 31 11.13 -1.51 -8.90
CA VAL A 31 12.14 -0.74 -9.65
C VAL A 31 11.59 -0.20 -10.98
N GLY A 32 10.77 -0.97 -11.70
CA GLY A 32 10.17 -0.56 -12.97
C GLY A 32 9.13 0.58 -12.85
N ILE A 33 8.47 0.72 -11.70
CA ILE A 33 7.49 1.79 -11.43
C ILE A 33 8.22 3.00 -10.85
N VAL A 34 9.03 2.79 -9.81
CA VAL A 34 9.70 3.88 -9.07
C VAL A 34 10.62 4.70 -9.98
N LYS A 35 11.28 4.09 -10.96
CA LYS A 35 12.13 4.78 -11.95
C LYS A 35 11.37 5.80 -12.82
N GLN A 36 10.05 5.69 -12.93
CA GLN A 36 9.20 6.61 -13.70
C GLN A 36 8.77 7.84 -12.87
N ILE A 37 9.07 7.84 -11.57
CA ILE A 37 8.71 8.92 -10.65
C ILE A 37 9.91 9.87 -10.49
N ALA A 38 9.70 11.16 -10.70
CA ALA A 38 10.76 12.18 -10.71
C ALA A 38 11.67 12.15 -9.47
N ASN A 39 11.10 11.84 -8.31
CA ASN A 39 11.78 11.77 -7.01
C ASN A 39 11.73 10.34 -6.40
N GLY A 40 11.76 9.31 -7.24
CA GLY A 40 11.64 7.90 -6.83
C GLY A 40 12.51 7.47 -5.63
N PRO A 41 13.82 7.80 -5.57
CA PRO A 41 14.66 7.46 -4.42
C PRO A 41 14.18 8.10 -3.11
N GLN A 42 13.76 9.37 -3.14
CA GLN A 42 13.24 10.06 -1.95
C GLN A 42 11.92 9.45 -1.48
N ILE A 43 11.01 9.13 -2.41
CA ILE A 43 9.75 8.46 -2.08
C ILE A 43 10.03 7.09 -1.46
N THR A 44 10.98 6.34 -2.01
CA THR A 44 11.37 5.03 -1.46
C THR A 44 11.90 5.16 -0.03
N ALA A 45 12.73 6.16 0.24
CA ALA A 45 13.22 6.44 1.59
C ALA A 45 12.08 6.80 2.56
N ASN A 46 11.13 7.63 2.13
CA ASN A 46 9.97 8.00 2.96
C ASN A 46 9.07 6.79 3.24
N VAL A 47 8.80 5.96 2.23
CA VAL A 47 8.04 4.71 2.39
C VAL A 47 8.73 3.76 3.35
N ALA A 48 10.07 3.66 3.28
CA ALA A 48 10.82 2.84 4.23
C ALA A 48 10.66 3.32 5.68
N GLN A 49 10.65 4.64 5.93
CA GLN A 49 10.40 5.17 7.28
C GLN A 49 9.02 4.79 7.80
N VAL A 50 7.98 4.92 6.96
CA VAL A 50 6.60 4.53 7.33
C VAL A 50 6.49 3.01 7.56
N LEU A 51 7.16 2.22 6.72
CA LEU A 51 7.22 0.76 6.86
C LEU A 51 7.83 0.34 8.19
N GLU A 52 8.94 0.95 8.59
CA GLU A 52 9.59 0.66 9.88
C GLU A 52 8.71 1.10 11.07
N ALA A 53 8.03 2.24 10.96
CA ALA A 53 7.08 2.67 11.99
C ALA A 53 5.89 1.71 12.11
N ALA A 54 5.32 1.26 10.99
CA ALA A 54 4.22 0.30 10.98
C ALA A 54 4.63 -1.05 11.59
N ARG A 55 5.81 -1.57 11.22
CA ARG A 55 6.36 -2.80 11.79
C ARG A 55 6.58 -2.68 13.30
N SER A 56 7.17 -1.58 13.74
CA SER A 56 7.42 -1.32 15.16
C SER A 56 6.14 -1.22 15.98
N ALA A 57 5.05 -0.70 15.38
CA ALA A 57 3.73 -0.62 16.00
C ALA A 57 2.90 -1.91 15.87
N GLY A 58 3.42 -2.97 15.24
CA GLY A 58 2.67 -4.22 15.01
C GLY A 58 1.52 -4.09 14.01
N ILE A 59 1.52 -3.03 13.19
CA ILE A 59 0.53 -2.83 12.13
C ILE A 59 0.76 -3.84 11.02
N ARG A 60 -0.33 -4.42 10.49
CA ARG A 60 -0.27 -5.34 9.37
C ARG A 60 0.27 -4.63 8.13
N VAL A 61 1.27 -5.23 7.49
CA VAL A 61 1.85 -4.69 6.24
C VAL A 61 1.49 -5.60 5.07
N ILE A 62 1.00 -5.01 3.99
CA ILE A 62 0.65 -5.67 2.73
C ILE A 62 1.52 -5.07 1.63
N PHE A 63 2.13 -5.93 0.81
CA PHE A 63 2.89 -5.50 -0.36
C PHE A 63 2.12 -5.85 -1.61
N THR A 64 2.09 -4.95 -2.58
CA THR A 64 1.56 -5.24 -3.91
C THR A 64 2.69 -5.26 -4.93
N ARG A 65 2.44 -5.95 -6.05
CA ARG A 65 3.27 -5.84 -7.25
C ARG A 65 2.36 -5.82 -8.48
N HIS A 66 2.59 -4.86 -9.34
CA HIS A 66 2.06 -4.87 -10.69
C HIS A 66 2.80 -5.91 -11.51
N MET A 67 2.05 -6.74 -12.23
CA MET A 67 2.56 -7.77 -13.11
C MET A 67 1.70 -7.87 -14.37
N SER A 68 2.36 -8.06 -15.51
CA SER A 68 1.72 -8.62 -16.70
C SER A 68 1.93 -10.14 -16.74
N LEU A 69 0.98 -10.85 -17.35
CA LEU A 69 1.16 -12.26 -17.64
C LEU A 69 2.25 -12.45 -18.73
N PRO A 70 2.91 -13.62 -18.78
CA PRO A 70 3.70 -14.03 -19.95
C PRO A 70 2.87 -13.93 -21.23
N LYS A 71 3.50 -13.60 -22.36
CA LYS A 71 2.80 -13.33 -23.64
C LYS A 71 1.88 -14.49 -24.07
N GLU A 72 2.36 -15.71 -23.84
CA GLU A 72 1.66 -16.96 -24.13
C GLU A 72 0.35 -17.10 -23.34
N LEU A 73 0.26 -16.43 -22.19
CA LEU A 73 -0.88 -16.46 -21.27
C LEU A 73 -1.75 -15.19 -21.34
N MET A 74 -1.34 -14.15 -22.09
CA MET A 74 -2.07 -12.89 -22.15
C MET A 74 -3.31 -12.94 -23.07
N GLY A 75 -3.43 -13.94 -23.95
CA GLY A 75 -4.58 -14.12 -24.84
C GLY A 75 -4.93 -12.85 -25.64
N VAL A 76 -6.22 -12.59 -25.87
CA VAL A 76 -6.68 -11.37 -26.58
C VAL A 76 -6.50 -10.08 -25.76
N PHE A 77 -6.32 -10.17 -24.44
CA PHE A 77 -6.15 -8.99 -23.57
C PHE A 77 -4.89 -8.18 -23.92
N GLN A 78 -3.83 -8.83 -24.44
CA GLN A 78 -2.63 -8.12 -24.89
C GLN A 78 -2.90 -7.12 -26.02
N LEU A 79 -3.96 -7.32 -26.81
CA LEU A 79 -4.35 -6.44 -27.91
C LEU A 79 -5.07 -5.18 -27.43
N ARG A 80 -5.45 -5.12 -26.15
CA ARG A 80 -6.12 -3.96 -25.55
C ARG A 80 -5.15 -2.84 -25.16
N MET A 81 -3.85 -3.07 -25.23
CA MET A 81 -2.83 -2.05 -25.00
C MET A 81 -2.53 -1.32 -26.32
N ALA A 82 -3.42 -0.39 -26.68
CA ALA A 82 -3.12 0.76 -27.53
C ALA A 82 -3.16 2.02 -26.67
#